data_AF-A0A349MY30-F1
#
_entry.id   AF-A0A349MY30-F1
#
_cell.length_a   1.000
_cell.length_b   1.000
_cell.length_c   1.000
_cell.angle_alpha   90.00
_cell.angle_beta   90.00
_cell.angle_gamma   90.00
#
_symmetry.space_group_name_H-M   'P 1'
#
loop_
_entity.id
_entity.type
_entity.pdbx_description
1 polymer ?
#
loop_
_entity_poly.entity_id
_entity_poly.type
_entity_poly.pdbx_seq_one_letter_code
_entity_poly.pdbx_strand_id
1 'polypeptide(L)' 'MITNAAEFIHDLHKVLRGAAKRADEDITKTIKTVSYKLKHSGSVHYELSRWRCRDARQHEFTFRQNEDGTYTYIYSR' A
#
# COMPACT_ATOMS: atom_id res chain seq x y z
N MET A 1 -1.11 -0.29 12.93
CA MET A 1 -2.32 -0.90 12.31
C MET A 1 -2.92 0.14 11.37
N ILE A 2 -3.37 -0.23 10.17
CA ILE A 2 -3.98 0.71 9.20
C ILE A 2 -5.48 0.79 9.47
N THR A 3 -6.03 1.98 9.75
CA THR A 3 -7.41 2.19 10.20
C THR A 3 -8.44 2.04 9.06
N ASN A 4 -8.13 2.51 7.87
CA ASN A 4 -8.95 2.38 6.65
C ASN A 4 -8.34 1.39 5.64
N ALA A 5 -7.94 0.22 6.13
CA ALA A 5 -7.28 -0.80 5.31
C ALA A 5 -8.10 -1.21 4.06
N ALA A 6 -9.43 -1.20 4.13
CA ALA A 6 -10.29 -1.54 3.00
C ALA A 6 -10.12 -0.60 1.80
N GLU A 7 -9.97 0.72 2.04
CA GLU A 7 -9.74 1.71 0.97
C GLU A 7 -8.36 1.52 0.34
N PHE A 8 -7.35 1.32 1.18
CA PHE A 8 -5.99 1.01 0.73
C PHE A 8 -5.97 -0.26 -0.14
N ILE A 9 -6.62 -1.33 0.31
CA ILE A 9 -6.71 -2.60 -0.42
C ILE A 9 -7.40 -2.39 -1.78
N HIS A 10 -8.50 -1.66 -1.81
CA HIS A 10 -9.24 -1.38 -3.04
C HIS A 10 -8.39 -0.62 -4.07
N ASP A 11 -7.62 0.38 -3.64
CA ASP A 11 -6.74 1.14 -4.53
C ASP A 11 -5.52 0.32 -4.98
N LEU A 12 -4.96 -0.47 -4.06
CA LEU A 12 -3.91 -1.42 -4.35
C LEU A 12 -4.37 -2.46 -5.40
N HIS A 13 -5.61 -2.95 -5.30
CA HIS A 13 -6.21 -3.83 -6.33
C HIS A 13 -6.28 -3.13 -7.69
N LYS A 14 -6.60 -1.83 -7.76
CA LYS A 14 -6.62 -1.09 -9.03
C LYS A 14 -5.23 -0.97 -9.64
N VAL A 15 -4.23 -0.64 -8.83
CA VAL A 15 -2.83 -0.52 -9.26
C VAL A 15 -2.26 -1.87 -9.71
N LEU A 16 -2.65 -2.96 -9.03
CA LEU A 16 -2.18 -4.31 -9.34
C LEU A 16 -3.02 -5.05 -10.38
N ARG A 17 -4.22 -4.57 -10.75
CA ARG A 17 -5.10 -5.23 -11.75
C ARG A 17 -4.47 -5.36 -13.14
N GLY A 18 -3.44 -4.58 -13.47
CA GLY A 18 -2.63 -4.78 -14.67
C GLY A 18 -1.81 -6.10 -14.64
N ALA A 19 -1.52 -6.65 -13.45
CA ALA A 19 -0.80 -7.90 -13.26
C ALA A 19 -1.76 -9.09 -13.06
N ALA A 20 -2.50 -9.44 -14.11
CA ALA A 20 -3.45 -10.56 -14.06
C ALA A 20 -2.73 -11.93 -13.95
N LYS A 21 -2.72 -12.49 -12.72
CA LYS A 21 -2.77 -13.94 -12.35
C LYS A 21 -2.37 -14.21 -10.88
N ARG A 22 -1.69 -13.28 -10.18
CA ARG A 22 -1.22 -13.43 -8.78
C ARG A 22 -1.58 -12.27 -7.84
N ALA A 23 -2.53 -11.43 -8.25
CA ALA A 23 -2.85 -10.17 -7.59
C ALA A 23 -3.11 -10.32 -6.08
N ASP A 24 -3.88 -11.30 -5.63
CA ASP A 24 -4.19 -11.49 -4.19
C ASP A 24 -2.98 -11.82 -3.30
N GLU A 25 -2.05 -12.66 -3.79
CA GLU A 25 -0.82 -12.96 -3.06
C GLU A 25 0.10 -11.74 -2.97
N ASP A 26 0.22 -10.99 -4.06
CA ASP A 26 1.03 -9.77 -4.13
C ASP A 26 0.42 -8.65 -3.27
N ILE A 27 -0.91 -8.57 -3.18
CA ILE A 27 -1.63 -7.68 -2.26
C ILE A 27 -1.29 -8.02 -0.83
N THR A 28 -1.44 -9.28 -0.43
CA THR A 28 -1.15 -9.73 0.94
C THR A 28 0.30 -9.43 1.33
N LYS A 29 1.26 -9.71 0.45
CA LYS A 29 2.68 -9.40 0.67
C LYS A 29 2.94 -7.89 0.74
N THR A 30 2.26 -7.10 -0.07
CA THR A 30 2.40 -5.64 -0.08
C THR A 30 1.85 -5.03 1.19
N ILE A 31 0.66 -5.42 1.66
CA ILE A 31 0.08 -4.94 2.92
C ILE A 31 1.02 -5.22 4.11
N LYS A 32 1.61 -6.43 4.16
CA LYS A 32 2.60 -6.79 5.18
C LYS A 32 3.85 -5.91 5.10
N THR A 33 4.37 -5.67 3.89
CA THR A 33 5.54 -4.82 3.66
C THR A 33 5.28 -3.38 4.11
N VAL A 34 4.12 -2.83 3.73
CA VAL A 34 3.69 -1.46 4.11
C VAL A 34 3.56 -1.35 5.61
N SER A 35 2.85 -2.28 6.26
CA SER A 35 2.66 -2.28 7.71
C SER A 35 3.99 -2.35 8.47
N TYR A 36 4.93 -3.15 7.97
CA TYR A 36 6.28 -3.24 8.51
C TYR A 36 7.05 -1.93 8.36
N LYS A 37 7.07 -1.33 7.16
CA LYS A 37 7.77 -0.05 6.91
C LYS A 37 7.19 1.10 7.73
N LEU A 38 5.86 1.22 7.82
CA LEU A 38 5.22 2.23 8.65
C LEU A 38 5.67 2.10 10.10
N LYS A 39 5.68 0.88 10.64
CA LYS A 39 6.05 0.63 12.05
C LYS A 39 7.54 0.82 12.35
N HIS A 40 8.43 0.38 11.45
CA HIS A 40 9.87 0.32 11.74
C HIS A 40 10.68 1.48 11.17
N SER A 41 10.25 2.08 10.07
CA SER A 41 11.00 3.13 9.38
C SER A 41 10.50 4.53 9.70
N GLY A 42 9.31 4.66 10.32
CA GLY A 42 8.63 5.96 10.51
C GLY A 42 8.21 6.63 9.20
N SER A 43 8.47 6.00 8.05
CA SER A 43 8.12 6.53 6.74
C SER A 43 6.64 6.36 6.51
N VAL A 44 5.96 7.48 6.30
CA VAL A 44 4.53 7.51 5.96
C VAL A 44 4.27 7.38 4.46
N HIS A 45 5.33 7.27 3.65
CA HIS A 45 5.24 7.04 2.21
C HIS A 45 5.72 5.63 1.87
N TYR A 46 4.99 4.96 0.97
CA TYR A 46 5.35 3.67 0.41
C TYR A 46 5.26 3.70 -1.12
N GLU A 47 6.41 3.64 -1.77
CA GLU A 47 6.49 3.52 -3.23
C GLU A 47 6.36 2.05 -3.66
N LEU A 48 5.41 1.79 -4.56
CA LEU A 48 5.28 0.51 -5.25
C LEU A 48 6.11 0.56 -6.55
N SER A 49 7.29 -0.07 -6.53
CA SER A 49 8.18 -0.10 -7.69
C SER A 49 7.67 -1.01 -8.81
N ARG A 50 7.94 -0.63 -10.06
CA ARG A 50 7.61 -1.35 -11.31
C ARG A 50 7.99 -2.84 -11.34
N TRP A 51 8.95 -3.27 -10.53
CA TRP A 51 9.34 -4.68 -10.45
C TRP A 51 8.24 -5.58 -9.87
N ARG A 52 7.38 -5.05 -8.98
CA ARG A 52 6.24 -5.80 -8.42
C ARG A 52 4.99 -5.78 -9.31
N CYS A 53 4.90 -4.85 -10.25
CA CYS A 53 3.81 -4.78 -11.21
C CYS A 53 4.33 -4.14 -12.50
N ARG A 54 4.51 -4.97 -13.54
CA ARG A 54 5.02 -4.55 -14.86
C ARG A 54 4.19 -3.43 -15.49
N ASP A 55 2.90 -3.38 -15.16
CA ASP A 55 1.93 -2.40 -15.65
C ASP A 55 1.62 -1.28 -14.66
N ALA A 56 2.06 -1.36 -13.40
CA ALA A 56 1.89 -0.24 -12.48
C ALA A 56 2.85 0.88 -12.90
N ARG A 57 2.27 2.01 -13.32
CA ARG A 57 2.95 3.31 -13.15
C ARG A 57 3.47 3.37 -11.71
N GLN A 58 4.68 3.91 -11.51
CA GLN A 58 5.18 4.16 -10.15
C GLN A 58 4.06 4.80 -9.34
N HIS A 59 3.62 4.12 -8.29
CA HIS A 59 2.51 4.54 -7.48
C HIS A 59 2.98 4.66 -6.06
N GLU A 60 2.77 5.82 -5.47
CA GLU A 60 3.11 6.09 -4.08
C GLU A 60 1.83 6.07 -3.25
N PHE A 61 1.81 5.22 -2.23
CA PHE A 61 0.78 5.22 -1.21
C PHE A 61 1.25 6.06 -0.04
N THR A 62 0.47 7.08 0.31
CA THR A 62 0.75 7.96 1.46
C THR A 62 -0.14 7.60 2.63
N PHE A 63 0.41 7.68 3.83
CA PHE A 63 -0.27 7.41 5.08
C PHE A 63 -0.15 8.63 6.01
N ARG A 64 -1.02 8.70 7.01
CA ARG A 64 -0.95 9.65 8.11
C ARG A 64 -0.84 8.86 9.39
N GLN A 65 0.15 9.16 10.23
CA GLN A 65 0.19 8.62 11.57
C GLN A 65 -0.83 9.36 12.45
N ASN A 66 -1.66 8.62 13.17
CA ASN A 66 -2.60 9.16 14.15
C ASN A 66 -1.95 9.23 15.54
N GLU A 67 -2.56 10.00 16.46
CA GLU A 67 -2.04 10.19 17.83
C GLU A 67 -1.96 8.88 18.63
N ASP A 68 -2.86 7.94 18.37
CA ASP A 68 -2.90 6.60 18.95
C ASP A 68 -1.88 5.61 18.32
N GLY A 69 -0.96 6.10 17.47
CA GLY A 69 0.08 5.27 16.86
C GLY A 69 -0.41 4.36 15.73
N THR A 70 -1.66 4.54 15.31
CA THR A 70 -2.24 3.90 14.12
C THR A 70 -1.91 4.71 12.85
N TYR A 71 -2.15 4.13 11.68
CA TYR A 71 -1.89 4.79 10.39
C TYR A 71 -3.18 4.84 9.57
N THR A 72 -3.45 5.98 8.92
CA THR A 72 -4.59 6.15 8.01
C THR A 72 -4.05 6.32 6.60
N TYR A 73 -4.50 5.51 5.64
CA TYR A 73 -4.20 5.69 4.23
C TYR A 73 -4.82 7.00 3.73
N ILE A 74 -4.00 7.86 3.11
CA ILE A 74 -4.44 9.08 2.44
C ILE A 74 -4.59 8.76 0.96
N TYR A 75 -5.84 8.75 0.49
CA TYR A 75 -6.15 8.59 -0.92
C TYR A 75 -5.58 9.77 -1.71
N SER A 76 -4.60 9.51 -2.58
CA SER A 76 -4.13 10.49 -3.54
C SER A 76 -4.98 10.37 -4.81
N ARG A 77 -5.68 11.45 -5.17
CA ARG A 77 -6.66 11.49 -6.26
C ARG A 77 -6.01 11.54 -7.64
#